data_AF-A0A7N2MNX1-F1
#
_entry.id   AF-A0A7N2MNX1-F1
#
_cell.length_a   1.000
_cell.length_b   1.000
_cell.length_c   1.000
_cell.angle_alpha   90.00
_cell.angle_beta   90.00
_cell.angle_gamma   90.00
#
_symmetry.space_group_name_H-M   'P 1'
#
loop_
_entity.id
_entity.type
_entity.pdbx_description
1 polymer ?
#
loop_
_entity_poly.entity_id
_entity_poly.type
_entity_poly.pdbx_seq_one_letter_code
_entity_poly.pdbx_strand_id
1 'polypeptide(L)'
;MATHAPHSHSLQVGAGTSKKNRQTSANGKAIKLSCELLRIFITEAVQRAATIAEAEGASKIEASHLERILPQLLLSHCSNC
;
A
#
# COMPACT_ATOMS: atom_id res chain seq x y z
N MET A 1 -12.83 8.26 52.57
CA MET A 1 -13.32 7.81 51.25
C MET A 1 -12.60 8.64 50.20
N ALA A 2 -12.02 7.98 49.20
CA ALA A 2 -10.93 8.49 48.38
C ALA A 2 -11.26 9.75 47.55
N THR A 3 -10.21 10.55 47.39
CA THR A 3 -10.08 11.71 46.50
C THR A 3 -10.34 11.34 45.04
N HIS A 4 -11.22 12.08 44.36
CA HIS A 4 -11.24 12.13 42.89
C HIS A 4 -10.84 13.54 42.44
N ALA A 5 -9.57 13.69 42.09
CA ALA A 5 -9.09 14.78 41.26
C ALA A 5 -9.28 14.38 39.78
N PRO A 6 -9.77 15.27 38.90
CA PRO A 6 -9.80 14.97 37.47
C PRO A 6 -8.37 14.94 36.93
N HIS A 7 -8.00 13.81 36.35
CA HIS A 7 -6.73 13.59 35.69
C HIS A 7 -6.57 14.56 34.51
N SER A 8 -5.60 15.45 34.62
CA SER A 8 -5.04 16.24 33.52
C SER A 8 -4.47 15.29 32.47
N HIS A 9 -5.27 14.93 31.47
CA HIS A 9 -4.74 14.34 30.24
C HIS A 9 -4.19 15.48 29.36
N SER A 10 -2.97 15.89 29.66
CA SER A 10 -2.16 16.68 28.74
C SER A 10 -1.85 15.81 27.52
N LEU A 11 -2.68 15.91 26.48
CA LEU A 11 -2.34 15.41 25.16
C LEU A 11 -1.23 16.30 24.60
N GLN A 12 0.02 15.96 24.94
CA GLN A 12 1.18 16.50 24.27
C GLN A 12 1.23 15.88 22.86
N VAL A 13 0.56 16.52 21.90
CA VAL A 13 0.83 16.31 20.47
C VAL A 13 2.16 16.99 20.17
N GLY A 14 3.23 16.28 20.49
CA GLY A 14 4.61 16.67 20.23
C GLY A 14 5.28 15.64 19.33
N ALA A 15 4.77 15.46 18.10
CA ALA A 15 5.53 14.85 17.02
C ALA A 15 5.75 15.94 15.97
N GLY A 16 6.80 16.74 16.19
CA GLY A 16 7.21 17.77 15.25
C GLY A 16 7.40 17.16 13.87
N THR A 17 6.68 17.66 12.87
CA THR A 17 7.04 17.43 11.48
C THR A 17 8.30 18.23 11.17
N SER A 18 9.44 17.83 11.73
CA SER A 18 10.73 18.22 11.19
C SER A 18 10.86 17.47 9.88
N LYS A 19 10.35 18.07 8.80
CA LYS A 19 10.62 17.63 7.43
C LYS A 19 12.11 17.87 7.17
N LYS A 20 12.98 17.03 7.73
CA LYS A 20 14.33 16.88 7.22
C LYS A 20 14.16 16.25 5.85
N ASN A 21 14.10 17.10 4.81
CA ASN A 21 14.17 16.69 3.42
C ASN A 21 15.56 16.08 3.17
N ARG A 22 15.76 14.86 3.68
CA ARG A 22 16.97 14.10 3.42
C ARG A 22 16.87 13.70 1.96
N GLN A 23 17.77 14.25 1.15
CA GLN A 23 17.87 13.93 -0.26
C GLN A 23 18.09 12.42 -0.38
N THR A 24 17.03 11.72 -0.80
CA THR A 24 17.06 10.27 -1.00
C THR A 24 17.36 10.05 -2.47
N SER A 25 18.43 9.31 -2.76
CA SER A 25 18.85 9.02 -4.13
C SER A 25 18.85 7.51 -4.35
N ALA A 26 18.53 7.10 -5.58
CA ALA A 26 18.64 5.74 -6.05
C ALA A 26 19.57 5.72 -7.26
N ASN A 27 20.45 4.73 -7.36
CA ASN A 27 21.32 4.59 -8.53
C ASN A 27 20.50 4.08 -9.74
N GLY A 28 21.05 4.25 -10.96
CA GLY A 28 20.35 3.88 -12.18
C GLY A 28 19.95 2.39 -12.27
N LYS A 29 20.71 1.47 -11.66
CA LYS A 29 20.33 0.04 -11.60
C LYS A 29 19.12 -0.17 -10.69
N ALA A 30 19.13 0.46 -9.52
CA ALA A 30 17.99 0.42 -8.59
C ALA A 30 16.72 0.95 -9.26
N ILE A 31 16.82 2.07 -9.99
CA ILE A 31 15.68 2.63 -10.74
C ILE A 31 15.16 1.64 -11.78
N LYS A 32 16.04 1.02 -12.58
CA LYS A 32 15.64 0.01 -13.58
C LYS A 32 14.93 -1.17 -12.94
N LEU A 33 15.47 -1.69 -11.83
CA LEU A 33 14.85 -2.79 -11.09
C LEU A 33 13.49 -2.40 -10.51
N SER A 34 13.37 -1.20 -9.94
CA SER A 34 12.08 -0.67 -9.46
C SER A 34 11.06 -0.53 -10.60
N CYS A 35 11.48 -0.11 -11.80
CA CYS A 35 10.59 -0.06 -12.96
C CYS A 35 10.11 -1.44 -13.38
N GLU A 36 10.98 -2.44 -13.40
CA GLU A 36 10.59 -3.82 -13.72
C GLU A 36 9.65 -4.40 -12.65
N LEU A 37 9.94 -4.16 -11.37
CA LEU A 37 9.05 -4.55 -10.27
C LEU A 37 7.65 -3.95 -10.46
N LEU A 38 7.57 -2.65 -10.76
CA LEU A 38 6.30 -1.97 -10.98
C LEU A 38 5.56 -2.53 -12.21
N ARG A 39 6.28 -2.82 -13.30
CA ARG A 39 5.69 -3.44 -14.50
C ARG A 39 5.08 -4.80 -14.16
N ILE A 40 5.82 -5.66 -13.46
CA ILE A 40 5.36 -6.99 -13.06
C ILE A 40 4.15 -6.88 -12.13
N PHE A 41 4.23 -6.00 -11.12
CA PHE A 41 3.14 -5.76 -10.17
C PHE A 41 1.82 -5.37 -10.87
N ILE A 42 1.87 -4.39 -11.77
CA ILE A 42 0.69 -3.94 -12.52
C ILE A 42 0.19 -5.04 -13.45
N THR A 43 1.10 -5.74 -14.13
CA THR A 43 0.75 -6.82 -15.07
C THR A 43 0.06 -7.98 -14.36
N GLU A 44 0.48 -8.31 -13.14
CA GLU A 44 -0.15 -9.32 -12.30
C GLU A 44 -1.53 -8.87 -11.80
N ALA A 45 -1.64 -7.62 -11.34
CA ALA A 45 -2.91 -7.05 -10.89
C ALA A 45 -3.98 -7.10 -11.99
N VAL A 46 -3.61 -6.69 -13.20
CA VAL A 46 -4.52 -6.69 -14.36
C VAL A 46 -4.92 -8.10 -14.76
N GLN A 47 -3.97 -9.04 -14.83
CA GLN A 47 -4.29 -10.44 -15.18
C GLN A 47 -5.26 -11.08 -14.18
N ARG A 48 -4.99 -10.95 -12.87
CA ARG A 48 -5.87 -11.51 -11.84
C ARG A 48 -7.27 -10.87 -11.87
N ALA A 49 -7.34 -9.55 -12.06
CA ALA A 49 -8.61 -8.85 -12.18
C ALA A 49 -9.38 -9.24 -13.47
N ALA A 50 -8.67 -9.46 -14.58
CA ALA A 50 -9.25 -9.97 -15.82
C ALA A 50 -9.84 -11.36 -15.63
N THR A 51 -9.13 -12.27 -14.95
CA THR A 51 -9.64 -13.61 -14.66
C THR A 51 -10.95 -13.58 -13.86
N ILE A 52 -11.09 -12.67 -12.89
CA ILE A 52 -12.37 -12.50 -12.18
C ILE A 52 -13.45 -11.95 -13.11
N ALA A 53 -13.14 -10.92 -13.91
CA ALA A 53 -14.09 -10.34 -14.85
C ALA A 53 -14.61 -11.38 -15.85
N GLU A 54 -13.72 -12.22 -16.40
CA GLU A 54 -14.06 -13.32 -17.30
C GLU A 54 -14.96 -14.36 -16.63
N ALA A 55 -14.65 -14.73 -15.38
CA ALA A 55 -15.47 -15.67 -14.60
C ALA A 55 -16.87 -15.11 -14.28
N GLU A 56 -17.00 -13.80 -14.16
CA GLU A 56 -18.27 -13.09 -13.95
C GLU A 56 -19.00 -12.77 -15.26
N GLY A 57 -18.40 -13.08 -16.43
CA GLY A 57 -18.96 -12.77 -17.75
C GLY A 57 -18.93 -11.27 -18.09
N ALA A 58 -18.12 -10.48 -17.39
CA ALA A 58 -17.98 -9.05 -17.61
C ALA A 58 -17.12 -8.77 -18.85
N SER A 59 -17.54 -7.81 -19.67
CA SER A 59 -16.79 -7.38 -20.87
C SER A 59 -15.63 -6.43 -20.58
N LYS A 60 -15.50 -5.97 -19.32
CA LYS A 60 -14.51 -5.01 -18.87
C LYS A 60 -14.09 -5.31 -17.44
N ILE A 61 -12.85 -4.94 -17.11
CA ILE A 61 -12.36 -4.96 -15.74
C ILE A 61 -12.91 -3.74 -15.00
N GLU A 62 -13.79 -3.97 -14.05
CA GLU A 62 -14.27 -2.98 -13.09
C GLU A 62 -13.42 -2.96 -11.80
N ALA A 63 -13.58 -1.89 -11.00
CA ALA A 63 -12.85 -1.72 -9.74
C ALA A 63 -13.11 -2.85 -8.74
N SER A 64 -14.32 -3.41 -8.73
CA SER A 64 -14.73 -4.54 -7.89
C SER A 64 -13.86 -5.78 -8.10
N HIS A 65 -13.44 -6.07 -9.32
CA HIS A 65 -12.53 -7.19 -9.61
C HIS A 65 -11.14 -6.95 -9.01
N LEU A 66 -10.65 -5.70 -9.04
CA LEU A 66 -9.38 -5.32 -8.43
C LEU A 66 -9.45 -5.39 -6.90
N GLU A 67 -10.52 -4.88 -6.29
CA GLU A 67 -10.73 -4.93 -4.84
C GLU A 67 -10.70 -6.36 -4.29
N ARG A 68 -11.23 -7.34 -5.03
CA ARG A 68 -11.21 -8.76 -4.66
C ARG A 68 -9.80 -9.37 -4.64
N ILE A 69 -8.92 -8.96 -5.56
CA ILE A 69 -7.55 -9.52 -5.64
C ILE A 69 -6.55 -8.73 -4.80
N LEU A 70 -6.89 -7.51 -4.38
CA LEU A 70 -6.00 -6.59 -3.67
C LEU A 70 -5.36 -7.19 -2.41
N PRO A 71 -6.09 -7.91 -1.52
CA PRO A 71 -5.47 -8.50 -0.33
C PRO A 71 -4.33 -9.46 -0.68
N GLN A 72 -4.55 -10.33 -1.68
CA GLN A 72 -3.57 -11.35 -2.07
C GLN A 72 -2.44 -10.79 -2.92
N LEU A 73 -2.75 -9.79 -3.76
CA LEU A 73 -1.77 -9.09 -4.57
C LEU A 73 -0.72 -8.42 -3.67
N LEU A 74 -1.15 -7.74 -2.60
CA LEU A 74 -0.24 -7.07 -1.67
C LEU A 74 0.57 -8.08 -0.84
N LEU A 75 -0.05 -9.17 -0.38
CA LEU A 75 0.65 -10.22 0.38
C LEU A 75 1.78 -10.89 -0.44
N SER A 76 1.52 -11.18 -1.72
CA SER A 76 2.50 -11.84 -2.60
C SER A 76 3.76 -10.99 -2.83
N HIS A 77 3.58 -9.66 -2.91
CA HIS A 77 4.70 -8.73 -3.13
C HIS A 77 5.38 -8.27 -1.83
N CYS A 78 4.66 -8.23 -0.71
CA CYS A 78 5.26 -7.93 0.59
C CYS A 78 6.09 -9.09 1.16
N SER A 79 5.76 -10.35 0.84
CA SER A 79 6.50 -11.52 1.32
C SER A 79 7.81 -11.80 0.57
N ASN A 80 8.03 -11.16 -0.58
CA ASN A 80 9.21 -11.33 -1.44
C ASN A 80 10.25 -10.19 -1.31
N CYS A 81 10.03 -9.29 -0.35
CA CYS A 81 10.95 -8.21 0.02
C CYS A 81 11.91 -8.63 1.13
#